data_AF-A0A7J0CL97-F1
#
_entry.id   AF-A0A7J0CL97-F1
#
_cell.length_a   1.000
_cell.length_b   1.000
_cell.length_c   1.000
_cell.angle_alpha   90.00
_cell.angle_beta   90.00
_cell.angle_gamma   90.00
#
_symmetry.space_group_name_H-M   'P 1'
#
loop_
_entity.id
_entity.type
_entity.pdbx_description
1 polymer ?
#
loop_
_entity_poly.entity_id
_entity_poly.type
_entity_poly.pdbx_seq_one_letter_code
_entity_poly.pdbx_strand_id
1 'polypeptide(L)'
;MTPTASRGLVHTAGPGGVDALDAKSGRTRWSSTDVGRLPGGAEDGPPLVADGTLYASGPQPGSGEKAGEGTRWGVHALDAARGHRLWSMPVESTGSPSAAAGGGLLHVYADGTVQTFTGPDSA
;
A
#
# COMPACT_ATOMS: atom_id res chain seq x y z
N MET A 1 0.43 13.04 7.59
CA MET A 1 1.29 12.18 6.73
C MET A 1 2.64 11.93 7.39
N THR A 2 2.95 10.67 7.71
CA THR A 2 4.28 10.23 8.17
C THR A 2 4.98 9.42 7.07
N PRO A 3 6.30 9.60 6.84
CA PRO A 3 7.04 8.86 5.81
C PRO A 3 7.67 7.56 6.34
N THR A 4 7.95 6.61 5.44
CA THR A 4 8.75 5.40 5.71
C THR A 4 10.02 5.43 4.88
N ALA A 5 11.19 5.26 5.49
CA ALA A 5 12.46 5.13 4.75
C ALA A 5 12.81 3.65 4.52
N SER A 6 13.11 3.26 3.28
CA SER A 6 13.59 1.91 2.96
C SER A 6 14.49 1.92 1.72
N ARG A 7 15.62 1.17 1.77
CA ARG A 7 16.56 0.95 0.64
C ARG A 7 16.95 2.22 -0.14
N GLY A 8 17.19 3.33 0.56
CA GLY A 8 17.59 4.60 -0.05
C GLY A 8 16.43 5.41 -0.66
N LEU A 9 15.19 5.01 -0.38
CA LEU A 9 13.98 5.74 -0.73
C LEU A 9 13.23 6.18 0.52
N VAL A 10 12.45 7.24 0.37
CA VAL A 10 11.45 7.72 1.32
C VAL A 10 10.08 7.58 0.68
N HIS A 11 9.22 6.79 1.28
CA HIS A 11 7.85 6.54 0.85
C HIS A 11 6.88 7.41 1.62
N THR A 12 5.90 7.97 0.93
CA THR A 12 4.76 8.70 1.51
C THR A 12 3.47 8.20 0.91
N ALA A 13 2.42 8.11 1.71
CA ALA A 13 1.11 7.64 1.26
C ALA A 13 0.00 8.50 1.88
N GLY A 14 -0.91 8.97 1.05
CA GLY A 14 -2.05 9.79 1.44
C GLY A 14 -3.25 9.59 0.52
N PRO A 15 -4.28 10.45 0.64
CA PRO A 15 -5.47 10.39 -0.22
C PRO A 15 -5.15 10.59 -1.71
N GLY A 16 -4.12 11.38 -2.01
CA GLY A 16 -3.72 11.70 -3.39
C GLY A 16 -2.83 10.67 -4.06
N GLY A 17 -2.42 9.62 -3.34
CA GLY A 17 -1.56 8.58 -3.91
C GLY A 17 -0.45 8.11 -2.98
N VAL A 18 0.50 7.40 -3.58
CA VAL A 18 1.76 6.97 -2.98
C VAL A 18 2.91 7.54 -3.80
N ASP A 19 3.90 8.12 -3.10
CA ASP A 19 5.13 8.62 -3.71
C ASP A 19 6.35 7.91 -3.12
N ALA A 20 7.38 7.75 -3.94
CA ALA A 20 8.72 7.39 -3.49
C ALA A 20 9.74 8.42 -3.95
N LEU A 21 10.49 8.94 -2.99
CA LEU A 21 11.51 9.96 -3.18
C LEU A 21 12.88 9.33 -2.94
N ASP A 22 13.87 9.78 -3.71
CA ASP A 22 15.26 9.47 -3.42
C ASP A 22 15.67 10.07 -2.07
N ALA A 23 16.13 9.26 -1.13
CA ALA A 23 16.42 9.73 0.23
C ALA A 23 17.56 10.76 0.30
N LYS A 24 18.44 10.81 -0.69
CA LYS A 24 19.59 11.72 -0.72
C LYS A 24 19.26 13.06 -1.35
N SER A 25 18.48 13.05 -2.43
CA SER A 25 18.19 14.25 -3.24
C SER A 25 16.78 14.79 -3.07
N GLY A 26 15.86 14.03 -2.45
CA GLY A 26 14.45 14.39 -2.32
C GLY A 26 13.67 14.36 -3.64
N ARG A 27 14.27 13.88 -4.73
CA ARG A 27 13.60 13.83 -6.04
C ARG A 27 12.66 12.64 -6.11
N THR A 28 11.45 12.84 -6.62
CA THR A 28 10.51 11.76 -6.90
C THR A 28 11.11 10.76 -7.88
N ARG A 29 11.17 9.50 -7.46
CA ARG A 29 11.59 8.35 -8.26
C ARG A 29 10.41 7.73 -8.99
N TRP A 30 9.29 7.60 -8.30
CA TRP A 30 8.02 7.16 -8.85
C TRP A 30 6.85 7.70 -8.02
N SER A 31 5.67 7.76 -8.62
CA SER A 31 4.41 8.15 -7.97
C SER A 31 3.27 7.31 -8.53
N SER A 32 2.26 7.02 -7.72
CA SER A 32 1.04 6.33 -8.14
C SER A 32 -0.17 7.03 -7.56
N THR A 33 -1.09 7.43 -8.43
CA THR A 33 -2.36 8.08 -8.03
C THR A 33 -3.54 7.12 -7.95
N ASP A 34 -3.33 5.89 -8.39
CA ASP A 34 -4.39 4.90 -8.54
C ASP A 34 -4.59 4.13 -7.24
N VAL A 35 -3.60 4.17 -6.36
CA VAL A 35 -3.58 3.53 -5.04
C VAL A 35 -3.23 4.58 -4.01
N GLY A 36 -3.82 4.46 -2.84
CA GLY A 36 -3.61 5.36 -1.71
C GLY A 36 -3.14 4.59 -0.49
N ARG A 37 -3.14 5.30 0.63
CA ARG A 37 -2.79 4.74 1.93
C ARG A 37 -3.60 3.47 2.23
N LEU A 38 -2.92 2.38 2.59
CA LEU A 38 -3.60 1.25 3.22
C LEU A 38 -4.00 1.65 4.65
N PRO A 39 -5.29 1.58 5.03
CA PRO A 39 -5.68 1.82 6.42
C PRO A 39 -4.99 0.80 7.32
N GLY A 40 -4.28 1.30 8.33
CA GLY A 40 -3.36 0.54 9.15
C GLY A 40 -3.07 1.32 10.43
N GLY A 41 -4.06 1.39 11.31
CA GLY A 41 -4.01 2.23 12.51
C GLY A 41 -4.30 3.71 12.24
N ALA A 42 -3.88 4.58 13.18
CA ALA A 42 -4.22 6.00 13.24
C ALA A 42 -4.19 6.68 11.85
N GLU A 43 -5.13 7.60 11.61
CA GLU A 43 -5.37 8.24 10.31
C GLU A 43 -4.10 8.84 9.66
N ASP A 44 -3.04 9.06 10.44
CA ASP A 44 -1.73 9.60 10.06
C ASP A 44 -0.54 8.63 10.07
N GLY A 45 -0.77 7.32 10.17
CA GLY A 45 0.27 6.28 10.17
C GLY A 45 1.17 6.24 8.91
N PRO A 46 2.37 5.65 9.02
CA PRO A 46 3.32 5.61 7.92
C PRO A 46 2.91 4.57 6.85
N PRO A 47 3.38 4.69 5.60
CA PRO A 47 3.16 3.65 4.59
C PRO A 47 3.69 2.30 5.07
N LEU A 48 2.89 1.24 4.88
CA LEU A 48 3.28 -0.11 5.22
C LEU A 48 4.26 -0.65 4.17
N VAL A 49 5.53 -0.72 4.54
CA VAL A 49 6.60 -1.25 3.69
C VAL A 49 7.30 -2.40 4.40
N ALA A 50 7.35 -3.58 3.78
CA ALA A 50 8.04 -4.75 4.30
C ALA A 50 8.66 -5.55 3.15
N ASP A 51 9.86 -6.09 3.36
CA ASP A 51 10.52 -6.99 2.41
C ASP A 51 10.65 -6.45 0.96
N GLY A 52 10.76 -5.13 0.82
CA GLY A 52 10.82 -4.46 -0.50
C GLY A 52 9.46 -4.30 -1.19
N THR A 53 8.37 -4.59 -0.50
CA THR A 53 6.98 -4.41 -0.95
C THR A 53 6.34 -3.27 -0.19
N LEU A 54 5.68 -2.35 -0.91
CA LEU A 54 4.81 -1.33 -0.35
C LEU A 54 3.36 -1.77 -0.50
N TYR A 55 2.61 -1.71 0.60
CA TYR A 55 1.21 -2.10 0.65
C TYR A 55 0.31 -0.85 0.70
N ALA A 56 -0.67 -0.83 -0.19
CA ALA A 56 -1.56 0.30 -0.44
C ALA A 56 -3.02 -0.19 -0.55
N SER A 57 -3.99 0.72 -0.40
CA SER A 57 -5.40 0.45 -0.72
C SER A 57 -5.80 1.14 -2.01
N GLY A 58 -6.83 0.67 -2.69
CA GLY A 58 -7.24 1.28 -3.94
C GLY A 58 -8.50 0.68 -4.55
N PRO A 59 -8.92 1.20 -5.71
CA PRO A 59 -10.01 0.67 -6.52
C PRO A 59 -9.58 -0.59 -7.27
N GLN A 60 -10.55 -1.22 -7.93
CA GLN A 60 -10.29 -2.37 -8.78
C GLN A 60 -9.26 -2.04 -9.86
N PRO A 61 -8.17 -2.82 -10.00
CA PRO A 61 -7.23 -2.64 -11.09
C PRO A 61 -7.95 -2.61 -12.44
N GLY A 62 -7.72 -1.55 -13.21
CA GLY A 62 -8.31 -1.37 -14.54
C GLY A 62 -9.70 -0.73 -14.55
N SER A 63 -10.29 -0.36 -13.41
CA SER A 63 -11.55 0.41 -13.39
C SER A 63 -11.37 1.86 -13.89
N GLY A 64 -10.15 2.38 -13.86
CA GLY A 64 -9.85 3.78 -14.16
C GLY A 64 -10.19 4.74 -13.02
N GLU A 65 -10.70 4.22 -11.90
CA GLU A 65 -10.92 5.00 -10.69
C GLU A 65 -9.59 5.31 -9.99
N LYS A 66 -9.56 6.40 -9.25
CA LYS A 66 -8.42 6.78 -8.41
C LYS A 66 -8.69 6.41 -6.96
N ALA A 67 -7.62 6.29 -6.17
CA ALA A 67 -7.76 6.23 -4.74
C ALA A 67 -8.37 7.54 -4.22
N GLY A 68 -9.35 7.43 -3.33
CA GLY A 68 -10.11 8.54 -2.78
C GLY A 68 -10.93 8.11 -1.57
N GLU A 69 -11.60 9.06 -0.93
CA GLU A 69 -12.48 8.77 0.21
C GLU A 69 -13.61 7.84 -0.23
N GLY A 70 -13.70 6.67 0.40
CA GLY A 70 -14.72 5.65 0.12
C GLY A 70 -14.34 4.61 -0.94
N THR A 71 -13.19 4.72 -1.60
CA THR A 71 -12.71 3.70 -2.54
C THR A 71 -12.27 2.45 -1.76
N ARG A 72 -13.09 1.39 -1.81
CA ARG A 72 -12.89 0.15 -1.03
C ARG A 72 -12.96 -1.10 -1.91
N TRP A 73 -11.98 -1.30 -2.79
CA TRP A 73 -11.87 -2.58 -3.49
C TRP A 73 -10.94 -3.54 -2.76
N GLY A 74 -9.74 -3.11 -2.37
CA GLY A 74 -8.85 -3.98 -1.62
C GLY A 74 -7.42 -3.51 -1.47
N VAL A 75 -6.51 -4.49 -1.38
CA VAL A 75 -5.08 -4.30 -1.15
C VAL A 75 -4.30 -4.39 -2.45
N HIS A 76 -3.28 -3.54 -2.58
CA HIS A 76 -2.31 -3.56 -3.66
C HIS A 76 -0.91 -3.68 -3.07
N ALA A 77 -0.13 -4.61 -3.60
CA ALA A 77 1.28 -4.75 -3.32
C ALA A 77 2.09 -4.17 -4.47
N LEU A 78 3.02 -3.29 -4.16
CA LEU A 78 3.87 -2.57 -5.11
C LEU A 78 5.34 -2.89 -4.81
N ASP A 79 6.17 -3.04 -5.83
CA ASP A 79 7.62 -3.01 -5.69
C ASP A 79 8.01 -1.64 -5.12
N ALA A 80 8.56 -1.60 -3.91
CA ALA A 80 8.86 -0.34 -3.23
C ALA A 80 9.92 0.49 -3.98
N ALA A 81 10.79 -0.14 -4.76
CA ALA A 81 11.84 0.54 -5.52
C ALA A 81 11.33 1.15 -6.84
N ARG A 82 10.35 0.51 -7.48
CA ARG A 82 9.91 0.86 -8.84
C ARG A 82 8.47 1.35 -8.95
N GLY A 83 7.64 1.06 -7.95
CA GLY A 83 6.21 1.39 -7.95
C GLY A 83 5.36 0.45 -8.82
N HIS A 84 5.93 -0.63 -9.36
CA HIS A 84 5.15 -1.59 -10.15
C HIS A 84 4.28 -2.46 -9.25
N ARG A 85 3.01 -2.62 -9.60
CA ARG A 85 2.11 -3.53 -8.90
C ARG A 85 2.57 -4.98 -9.08
N LEU A 86 2.91 -5.63 -7.97
CA LEU A 86 3.26 -7.04 -7.91
C LEU A 86 2.00 -7.91 -7.94
N TRP A 87 1.01 -7.54 -7.13
CA TRP A 87 -0.29 -8.20 -7.06
C TRP A 87 -1.32 -7.29 -6.41
N SER A 88 -2.58 -7.69 -6.48
CA SER A 88 -3.68 -6.99 -5.85
C SER A 88 -4.84 -7.94 -5.59
N MET A 89 -5.50 -7.79 -4.45
CA MET A 89 -6.59 -8.67 -4.01
C MET A 89 -7.73 -7.84 -3.44
N PRO A 90 -8.99 -8.21 -3.72
CA PRO A 90 -10.12 -7.57 -3.08
C PRO A 90 -10.12 -7.87 -1.57
N VAL A 91 -10.48 -6.87 -0.78
CA VAL A 91 -10.71 -7.00 0.67
C VAL A 91 -12.09 -6.42 0.94
N GLU A 92 -13.04 -7.28 1.25
CA GLU A 92 -14.35 -6.83 1.69
C GLU A 92 -14.22 -6.35 3.14
N SER A 93 -14.35 -5.03 3.32
CA SER A 93 -14.39 -4.38 4.63
C SER A 93 -15.50 -3.35 4.66
N THR A 94 -16.26 -3.34 5.74
CA THR A 94 -17.25 -2.31 6.06
C THR A 94 -16.72 -1.24 7.00
N GLY A 95 -15.64 -1.55 7.74
CA GLY A 95 -14.94 -0.61 8.62
C GLY A 95 -13.55 -0.18 8.12
N SER A 96 -12.77 0.40 9.03
CA SER A 96 -11.35 0.73 8.84
C SER A 96 -10.49 -0.51 9.10
N PRO A 97 -9.95 -1.17 8.06
CA PRO A 97 -9.09 -2.32 8.29
C PRO A 97 -7.77 -1.89 8.96
N SER A 98 -7.12 -2.83 9.63
CA SER A 98 -5.75 -2.67 10.10
C SER A 98 -4.85 -3.68 9.41
N ALA A 99 -3.63 -3.29 9.06
CA ALA A 99 -2.72 -4.16 8.32
C ALA A 99 -1.31 -4.18 8.93
N ALA A 100 -0.68 -5.35 8.89
CA ALA A 100 0.71 -5.56 9.26
C ALA A 100 1.39 -6.49 8.26
N ALA A 101 2.65 -6.22 7.92
CA ALA A 101 3.39 -7.00 6.95
C ALA A 101 4.77 -7.41 7.47
N GLY A 102 5.24 -8.57 7.02
CA GLY A 102 6.56 -9.10 7.34
C GLY A 102 6.70 -10.57 6.96
N GLY A 103 7.92 -10.98 6.62
CA GLY A 103 8.19 -12.35 6.18
C GLY A 103 7.51 -12.69 4.86
N GLY A 104 7.33 -11.68 3.99
CA GLY A 104 6.61 -11.82 2.71
C GLY A 104 5.08 -11.88 2.82
N LEU A 105 4.52 -11.80 4.03
CA LEU A 105 3.08 -11.88 4.27
C LEU A 105 2.48 -10.52 4.60
N LEU A 106 1.23 -10.32 4.19
CA LEU A 106 0.38 -9.23 4.63
C LEU A 106 -0.78 -9.81 5.45
N HIS A 107 -0.95 -9.34 6.68
CA HIS A 107 -2.08 -9.65 7.53
C HIS A 107 -3.01 -8.44 7.55
N VAL A 108 -4.28 -8.64 7.20
CA VAL A 108 -5.32 -7.62 7.22
C VAL A 108 -6.39 -8.05 8.21
N TYR A 109 -6.64 -7.23 9.20
CA TYR A 109 -7.77 -7.36 10.11
C TYR A 109 -8.91 -6.49 9.62
N ALA A 110 -10.03 -7.11 9.26
CA ALA A 110 -11.25 -6.44 8.81
C ALA A 110 -12.48 -7.20 9.34
N ASP A 111 -13.49 -6.46 9.80
CA ASP A 111 -14.80 -7.01 10.21
C ASP A 111 -14.72 -8.24 11.14
N GLY A 112 -13.77 -8.24 12.08
CA GLY A 112 -13.58 -9.32 13.07
C GLY A 112 -12.79 -10.53 12.56
N THR A 113 -12.28 -10.50 11.33
CA THR A 113 -11.50 -11.58 10.71
C THR A 113 -10.09 -11.11 10.37
N VAL A 114 -9.09 -11.98 10.55
CA VAL A 114 -7.74 -11.78 10.01
C VAL A 114 -7.60 -12.56 8.71
N GLN A 115 -7.37 -11.85 7.62
CA GLN A 115 -7.02 -12.42 6.33
C GLN A 115 -5.50 -12.30 6.13
N THR A 116 -4.88 -13.37 5.64
CA THR A 116 -3.44 -13.37 5.33
C THR A 116 -3.26 -13.52 3.83
N PHE A 117 -2.50 -12.61 3.24
CA PHE A 117 -2.19 -12.58 1.82
C PHE A 117 -0.69 -12.81 1.62
N THR A 118 -0.37 -13.62 0.63
CA THR A 118 0.97 -13.76 0.06
C THR A 118 0.91 -13.38 -1.41
N GLY A 119 1.99 -12.81 -1.94
CA GLY A 119 2.13 -12.68 -3.39
C GLY A 119 2.17 -14.07 -4.04
N PRO A 120 1.78 -14.19 -5.32
CA PRO A 120 2.04 -15.42 -6.05
C PRO A 120 3.55 -15.70 -6.00
N ASP A 121 3.93 -16.93 -5.67
CA ASP A 121 5.33 -17.35 -5.77
C ASP A 121 5.81 -17.00 -7.18
N SER A 122 6.84 -16.16 -7.27
CA SER A 122 7.55 -15.97 -8.54
C SER A 122 8.12 -17.33 -8.93
N ALA A 123 7.47 -17.98 -9.90
CA ALA A 123 7.97 -19.19 -10.54
C ALA A 123 9.29 -18.94 -11.26
#